data_AF-A0A396HHT0-F1
#
_entry.id   AF-A0A396HHT0-F1
#
_cell.length_a   1.000
_cell.length_b   1.000
_cell.length_c   1.000
_cell.angle_alpha   90.00
_cell.angle_beta   90.00
_cell.angle_gamma   90.00
#
_symmetry.space_group_name_H-M   'P 1'
#
loop_
_entity.id
_entity.type
_entity.pdbx_description
1 polymer ?
#
loop_
_entity_poly.entity_id
_entity_poly.type
_entity_poly.pdbx_seq_one_letter_code
_entity_poly.pdbx_strand_id
1 'polypeptide(L)'
;MGSYTFFSSILYFFLLATLVSSSQFISDGIFGSGASSGRALLQAKKPCGINFETQNYTILTSQCKGPQYPPKVCCDAFKQFACPHVDEISDLTTDCSNVMFSYINLYGKYPPGLFANQCKEGKEGLDCENVKITNTTNPSSSVHVAAPHSMLIVSIVGFFGFIFHLF
;
A
#
# COMPACT_ATOMS: atom_id res chain seq x y z
N MET A 1 -16.82 -74.57 -21.83
CA MET A 1 -17.47 -73.31 -21.42
C MET A 1 -17.62 -73.32 -19.90
N GLY A 2 -17.12 -72.31 -19.15
CA GLY A 2 -17.41 -72.29 -17.71
C GLY A 2 -16.58 -71.40 -16.79
N SER A 3 -15.54 -70.69 -17.23
CA SER A 3 -14.73 -69.84 -16.31
C SER A 3 -14.82 -68.34 -16.61
N TYR A 4 -14.83 -67.95 -17.89
CA TYR A 4 -14.91 -66.53 -18.29
C TYR A 4 -16.31 -65.91 -18.09
N THR A 5 -17.37 -66.73 -18.16
CA THR A 5 -18.76 -66.30 -17.92
C THR A 5 -19.03 -66.02 -16.44
N PHE A 6 -18.38 -66.75 -15.52
CA PHE A 6 -18.50 -66.52 -14.08
C PHE A 6 -17.75 -65.25 -13.65
N PHE A 7 -16.52 -65.04 -14.14
CA PHE A 7 -15.77 -63.81 -13.86
C PHE A 7 -16.47 -62.55 -14.40
N SER A 8 -17.04 -62.63 -15.60
CA SER A 8 -17.81 -61.51 -16.18
C SER A 8 -19.07 -61.18 -15.38
N SER A 9 -19.78 -62.21 -14.88
CA SER A 9 -20.97 -62.01 -14.05
C SER A 9 -20.67 -61.40 -12.67
N ILE A 10 -19.51 -61.74 -12.09
CA ILE A 10 -19.06 -61.17 -10.81
C ILE A 10 -18.69 -59.68 -10.97
N LEU A 11 -17.97 -59.32 -12.04
CA LEU A 11 -17.63 -57.92 -12.32
C LEU A 11 -18.87 -57.06 -12.62
N TYR A 12 -19.88 -57.62 -13.29
CA TYR A 12 -21.15 -56.93 -13.54
C TYR A 12 -21.92 -56.66 -12.24
N PHE A 13 -21.95 -57.62 -11.30
CA PHE A 13 -22.56 -57.43 -9.98
C PHE A 13 -21.85 -56.35 -9.13
N PHE A 14 -20.51 -56.30 -9.18
CA PHE A 14 -19.75 -55.24 -8.50
C PHE A 14 -20.01 -53.86 -9.11
N LEU A 15 -20.13 -53.75 -10.43
CA LEU A 15 -20.48 -52.48 -11.07
C LEU A 15 -21.88 -52.00 -10.68
N LEU A 16 -22.90 -52.88 -10.69
CA LEU A 16 -24.25 -52.47 -10.26
C LEU A 16 -24.33 -52.09 -8.78
N ALA A 17 -23.53 -52.70 -7.91
CA ALA A 17 -23.48 -52.36 -6.48
C ALA A 17 -22.87 -50.97 -6.20
N THR A 18 -22.14 -50.39 -7.15
CA THR A 18 -21.53 -49.05 -7.00
C THR A 18 -22.39 -47.88 -7.49
N LEU A 19 -23.53 -48.16 -8.14
CA LEU A 19 -24.44 -47.10 -8.64
C LEU A 19 -25.54 -46.72 -7.63
N VAL A 20 -25.64 -47.38 -6.48
CA VAL A 20 -26.58 -47.00 -5.43
C VAL A 20 -25.81 -46.38 -4.25
N SER A 21 -26.06 -45.09 -4.01
CA SER A 21 -25.63 -44.29 -2.86
C SER A 21 -24.42 -43.36 -3.06
N SER A 22 -24.68 -42.25 -3.75
CA SER A 22 -24.13 -40.96 -3.33
C SER A 22 -25.13 -39.82 -3.60
N SER A 23 -26.33 -39.90 -3.02
CA SER A 23 -27.03 -38.66 -2.69
C SER A 23 -26.35 -38.08 -1.44
N GLN A 24 -25.46 -37.12 -1.64
CA GLN A 24 -25.15 -36.18 -0.56
C GLN A 24 -26.38 -35.28 -0.42
N PHE A 25 -27.35 -35.70 0.39
CA PHE A 25 -28.26 -34.75 1.02
C PHE A 25 -27.42 -33.94 2.00
N ILE A 26 -26.98 -32.76 1.56
CA ILE A 26 -26.57 -31.71 2.47
C ILE A 26 -27.86 -31.29 3.18
N SER A 27 -27.96 -31.68 4.45
CA SER A 27 -29.00 -31.18 5.34
C SER A 27 -28.95 -29.66 5.35
N ASP A 28 -30.06 -29.02 5.00
CA ASP A 28 -30.29 -27.59 5.25
C ASP A 28 -30.10 -27.33 6.74
N GLY A 29 -28.92 -26.81 7.08
CA GLY A 29 -28.48 -26.56 8.43
C GLY A 29 -27.65 -25.29 8.47
N ILE A 30 -28.34 -24.15 8.41
CA ILE A 30 -27.94 -22.90 9.09
C ILE A 30 -26.50 -22.47 8.76
N PHE A 31 -26.23 -22.16 7.49
CA PHE A 31 -25.24 -21.12 7.19
C PHE A 31 -26.03 -19.84 6.92
N GLY A 32 -26.10 -19.01 7.96
CA GLY A 32 -26.51 -17.61 7.82
C GLY A 32 -25.79 -17.00 6.64
N SER A 33 -26.53 -16.23 5.86
CA SER A 33 -26.16 -15.57 4.61
C SER A 33 -24.84 -14.79 4.70
N GLY A 34 -23.72 -15.48 4.63
CA GLY A 34 -22.42 -14.94 4.30
C GLY A 34 -22.10 -15.41 2.89
N ALA A 35 -22.80 -14.83 1.90
CA ALA A 35 -22.47 -15.05 0.50
C ALA A 35 -20.97 -14.80 0.33
N SER A 36 -20.25 -15.88 0.08
CA SER A 36 -18.83 -15.84 -0.27
C SER A 36 -18.68 -14.90 -1.46
N SER A 37 -18.14 -13.72 -1.16
CA SER A 37 -17.84 -12.64 -2.10
C SER A 37 -16.70 -13.09 -3.02
N GLY A 38 -16.98 -14.03 -3.92
CA GLY A 38 -16.04 -14.61 -4.87
C GLY A 38 -15.78 -13.75 -6.11
N ARG A 39 -16.34 -12.55 -6.17
CA ARG A 39 -16.00 -11.50 -7.14
C ARG A 39 -16.09 -10.18 -6.40
N ALA A 40 -14.96 -9.64 -5.97
CA ALA A 40 -14.90 -8.21 -5.74
C ALA A 40 -15.23 -7.59 -7.10
N LEU A 41 -16.47 -7.11 -7.25
CA LEU A 41 -16.82 -6.21 -8.34
C LEU A 41 -15.72 -5.15 -8.42
N LEU A 42 -15.47 -4.56 -9.60
CA LEU A 42 -15.07 -3.16 -9.62
C LEU A 42 -16.14 -2.45 -8.78
N GLN A 43 -15.92 -2.34 -7.48
CA GLN A 43 -16.81 -1.63 -6.60
C GLN A 43 -16.80 -0.25 -7.21
N ALA A 44 -17.95 0.16 -7.73
CA ALA A 44 -18.10 1.46 -8.35
C ALA A 44 -17.82 2.49 -7.26
N LYS A 45 -16.55 2.88 -7.18
CA LYS A 45 -16.05 3.89 -6.26
C LYS A 45 -16.65 5.22 -6.70
N LYS A 46 -16.89 6.09 -5.74
CA LYS A 46 -17.33 7.45 -6.07
C LYS A 46 -16.20 8.14 -6.85
N PRO A 47 -16.54 8.98 -7.84
CA PRO A 47 -15.53 9.74 -8.55
C PRO A 47 -14.80 10.67 -7.60
N CYS A 48 -13.51 10.86 -7.84
CA CYS A 48 -12.68 11.76 -7.06
C CYS A 48 -13.15 13.21 -7.17
N GLY A 49 -13.24 13.90 -6.03
CA GLY A 49 -13.57 15.33 -5.98
C GLY A 49 -12.40 16.25 -6.38
N ILE A 50 -11.18 15.73 -6.42
CA ILE A 50 -9.97 16.48 -6.79
C ILE A 50 -9.70 16.33 -8.28
N ASN A 51 -9.49 17.45 -8.96
CA ASN A 51 -9.09 17.44 -10.36
C ASN A 51 -7.58 17.23 -10.51
N PHE A 52 -7.15 15.96 -10.50
CA PHE A 52 -5.75 15.60 -10.70
C PHE A 52 -5.23 15.94 -12.10
N GLU A 53 -6.08 16.12 -13.12
CA GLU A 53 -5.64 16.49 -14.46
C GLU A 53 -4.89 17.83 -14.48
N THR A 54 -5.36 18.79 -13.68
CA THR A 54 -4.84 20.17 -13.68
C THR A 54 -3.77 20.42 -12.62
N GLN A 55 -3.35 19.40 -11.86
CA GLN A 55 -2.34 19.57 -10.82
C GLN A 55 -0.94 19.80 -11.40
N ASN A 56 -0.06 20.41 -10.59
CA ASN A 56 1.31 20.68 -11.00
C ASN A 56 2.21 19.46 -10.76
N TYR A 57 2.55 18.74 -11.83
CA TYR A 57 3.42 17.56 -11.81
C TYR A 57 4.92 17.89 -11.87
N THR A 58 5.32 19.16 -11.84
CA THR A 58 6.74 19.54 -11.95
C THR A 58 7.56 18.99 -10.80
N ILE A 59 7.02 18.92 -9.58
CA ILE A 59 7.76 18.39 -8.43
C ILE A 59 8.23 16.95 -8.65
N LEU A 60 7.39 16.12 -9.28
CA LEU A 60 7.70 14.75 -9.67
C LEU A 60 8.64 14.72 -10.87
N THR A 61 8.25 15.34 -11.97
CA THR A 61 8.94 15.21 -13.27
C THR A 61 10.30 15.91 -13.33
N SER A 62 10.55 16.90 -12.47
CA SER A 62 11.85 17.56 -12.38
C SER A 62 12.88 16.78 -11.55
N GLN A 63 12.42 16.02 -10.54
CA GLN A 63 13.30 15.35 -9.57
C GLN A 63 13.37 13.83 -9.78
N CYS A 64 12.23 13.18 -9.97
CA CYS A 64 12.16 11.73 -10.19
C CYS A 64 12.33 11.42 -11.67
N LYS A 65 13.56 11.10 -12.08
CA LYS A 65 13.91 10.85 -13.49
C LYS A 65 14.44 9.43 -13.72
N GLY A 66 14.04 8.87 -14.86
CA GLY A 66 14.55 7.61 -15.37
C GLY A 66 15.95 7.74 -15.99
N PRO A 67 16.58 6.60 -16.33
CA PRO A 67 16.03 5.24 -16.25
C PRO A 67 16.11 4.60 -14.86
N GLN A 68 16.96 5.12 -13.97
CA GLN A 68 17.26 4.47 -12.69
C GLN A 68 16.24 4.79 -11.59
N TYR A 69 15.49 5.89 -11.70
CA TYR A 69 14.47 6.33 -10.74
C TYR A 69 14.95 6.24 -9.27
N PRO A 70 15.89 7.11 -8.83
CA PRO A 70 16.50 7.02 -7.51
C PRO A 70 15.43 7.04 -6.39
N PRO A 71 15.29 5.95 -5.58
CA PRO A 71 14.16 5.77 -4.68
C PRO A 71 13.92 6.94 -3.73
N LYS A 72 14.95 7.38 -3.00
CA LYS A 72 14.84 8.47 -2.03
C LYS A 72 14.29 9.75 -2.65
N VAL A 73 14.89 10.19 -3.76
CA VAL A 73 14.48 11.41 -4.47
C VAL A 73 13.06 11.28 -5.03
N CYS A 74 12.72 10.12 -5.60
CA CYS A 74 11.39 9.85 -6.13
C CYS A 74 10.31 9.81 -5.05
N CYS A 75 10.60 9.20 -3.90
CA CYS A 75 9.66 9.12 -2.78
C CYS A 75 9.50 10.47 -2.09
N ASP A 76 10.57 11.25 -1.92
CA ASP A 76 10.50 12.61 -1.37
C ASP A 76 9.67 13.54 -2.28
N ALA A 77 9.86 13.45 -3.60
CA ALA A 77 9.06 14.19 -4.57
C ALA A 77 7.58 13.73 -4.59
N PHE A 78 7.35 12.43 -4.47
CA PHE A 78 6.00 11.86 -4.39
C PHE A 78 5.27 12.31 -3.13
N LYS A 79 5.93 12.30 -1.97
CA LYS A 79 5.37 12.82 -0.72
C LYS A 79 5.00 14.29 -0.84
N GLN A 80 5.85 15.12 -1.44
CA GLN A 80 5.54 16.53 -1.69
C GLN A 80 4.31 16.74 -2.58
N PHE A 81 4.08 15.85 -3.55
CA PHE A 81 2.91 15.90 -4.42
C PHE A 81 1.64 15.36 -3.76
N ALA A 82 1.73 14.23 -3.06
CA ALA A 82 0.58 13.46 -2.59
C ALA A 82 0.08 13.87 -1.20
N CYS A 83 0.98 14.27 -0.29
CA CYS A 83 0.60 14.59 1.10
C CYS A 83 -0.40 15.75 1.24
N PRO A 84 -0.42 16.78 0.37
CA PRO A 84 -1.50 17.79 0.40
C PRO A 84 -2.91 17.24 0.13
N HIS A 85 -3.01 16.01 -0.37
CA HIS A 85 -4.27 15.34 -0.74
C HIS A 85 -4.45 14.01 0.00
N VAL A 86 -3.79 13.84 1.16
CA VAL A 86 -3.73 12.54 1.86
C VAL A 86 -5.10 12.04 2.28
N ASP A 87 -5.99 12.93 2.69
CA ASP A 87 -7.34 12.57 3.14
C ASP A 87 -8.19 12.01 1.99
N GLU A 88 -8.10 12.63 0.81
CA GLU A 88 -8.87 12.20 -0.36
C GLU A 88 -8.30 10.93 -0.98
N ILE A 89 -6.98 10.80 -1.09
CA ILE A 89 -6.35 9.61 -1.71
C ILE A 89 -6.39 8.38 -0.79
N SER A 90 -6.52 8.59 0.52
CA SER A 90 -6.67 7.49 1.49
C SER A 90 -8.12 7.02 1.66
N ASP A 91 -9.10 7.75 1.11
CA ASP A 91 -10.51 7.35 1.15
C ASP A 91 -10.76 6.13 0.24
N LEU A 92 -10.94 4.97 0.86
CA LEU A 92 -11.22 3.71 0.18
C LEU A 92 -12.60 3.66 -0.49
N THR A 93 -13.47 4.65 -0.30
CA THR A 93 -14.79 4.76 -0.95
C THR A 93 -14.74 5.49 -2.30
N THR A 94 -13.64 6.21 -2.59
CA THR A 94 -13.44 6.94 -3.84
C THR A 94 -12.37 6.29 -4.73
N ASP A 95 -12.29 6.72 -5.98
CA ASP A 95 -11.25 6.33 -6.93
C ASP A 95 -10.06 7.31 -6.97
N CYS A 96 -9.96 8.26 -6.02
CA CYS A 96 -8.93 9.31 -6.00
C CYS A 96 -7.51 8.78 -6.15
N SER A 97 -7.15 7.71 -5.44
CA SER A 97 -5.83 7.09 -5.55
C SER A 97 -5.53 6.58 -6.97
N ASN A 98 -6.51 5.92 -7.62
CA ASN A 98 -6.36 5.41 -8.98
C ASN A 98 -6.22 6.55 -9.99
N VAL A 99 -7.06 7.58 -9.87
CA VAL A 99 -7.02 8.77 -10.74
C VAL A 99 -5.67 9.49 -10.59
N MET A 100 -5.21 9.71 -9.35
CA MET A 100 -3.92 10.33 -9.08
C MET A 100 -2.77 9.56 -9.74
N PHE A 101 -2.66 8.24 -9.51
CA PHE A 101 -1.59 7.43 -10.10
C PHE A 101 -1.67 7.38 -11.63
N SER A 102 -2.88 7.41 -12.21
CA SER A 102 -3.07 7.48 -13.66
C SER A 102 -2.38 8.71 -14.26
N TYR A 103 -2.67 9.90 -13.73
CA TYR A 103 -2.06 11.14 -14.22
C TYR A 103 -0.58 11.27 -13.87
N ILE A 104 -0.15 10.79 -12.70
CA ILE A 104 1.29 10.70 -12.36
C ILE A 104 2.04 9.89 -13.42
N ASN A 105 1.53 8.69 -13.75
CA ASN A 105 2.17 7.82 -14.73
C ASN A 105 2.12 8.42 -16.15
N LEU A 106 1.00 9.06 -16.50
CA LEU A 106 0.82 9.69 -17.81
C LEU A 106 1.78 10.86 -18.03
N TYR A 107 1.83 11.83 -17.12
CA TYR A 107 2.66 13.03 -17.29
C TYR A 107 4.14 12.78 -17.05
N GLY A 108 4.46 11.91 -16.08
CA GLY A 108 5.84 11.56 -15.78
C GLY A 108 6.42 10.44 -16.65
N LYS A 109 5.58 9.77 -17.45
CA LYS A 109 5.94 8.55 -18.20
C LYS A 109 6.53 7.47 -17.27
N TYR A 110 6.01 7.38 -16.04
CA TYR A 110 6.50 6.44 -15.05
C TYR A 110 5.96 5.04 -15.31
N PRO A 111 6.77 3.99 -15.09
CA PRO A 111 6.29 2.62 -15.15
C PRO A 111 5.24 2.37 -14.05
N PRO A 112 4.18 1.59 -14.34
CA PRO A 112 3.18 1.25 -13.34
C PRO A 112 3.80 0.63 -12.09
N GLY A 113 3.37 1.08 -10.92
CA GLY A 113 3.85 0.57 -9.63
C GLY A 113 5.20 1.11 -9.17
N LEU A 114 5.84 2.05 -9.89
CA LEU A 114 7.13 2.63 -9.49
C LEU A 114 7.15 3.08 -8.02
N PHE A 115 6.16 3.89 -7.63
CA PHE A 115 6.07 4.45 -6.28
C PHE A 115 5.63 3.40 -5.25
N ALA A 116 4.68 2.54 -5.59
CA ALA A 116 4.22 1.47 -4.70
C ALA A 116 5.33 0.45 -4.35
N ASN A 117 6.26 0.22 -5.29
CA ASN A 117 7.36 -0.71 -5.10
C ASN A 117 8.52 -0.09 -4.31
N GLN A 118 8.80 1.20 -4.52
CA GLN A 118 9.99 1.86 -3.96
C GLN A 118 9.72 2.63 -2.67
N CYS A 119 8.52 3.19 -2.50
CA CYS A 119 8.21 4.10 -1.40
C CYS A 119 7.47 3.34 -0.29
N LYS A 120 8.24 2.83 0.67
CA LYS A 120 7.75 2.12 1.85
C LYS A 120 8.53 2.62 3.07
N GLU A 121 7.83 3.14 4.08
CA GLU A 121 8.44 3.67 5.31
C GLU A 121 8.05 2.84 6.54
N GLY A 122 6.77 2.46 6.66
CA GLY A 122 6.29 1.64 7.78
C GLY A 122 4.98 0.92 7.51
N LYS A 123 4.38 0.37 8.58
CA LYS A 123 3.08 -0.33 8.51
C LYS A 123 1.91 0.61 8.17
N GLU A 124 2.03 1.86 8.58
CA GLU A 124 1.03 2.92 8.34
C GLU A 124 1.17 3.56 6.94
N GLY A 125 2.12 3.10 6.12
CA GLY A 125 2.38 3.66 4.79
C GLY A 125 3.48 4.72 4.80
N LEU A 126 3.25 5.81 4.08
CA LEU A 126 4.17 6.95 3.97
C LEU A 126 3.77 8.03 4.96
N ASP A 127 4.74 8.55 5.70
CA ASP A 127 4.54 9.58 6.72
C ASP A 127 4.50 10.99 6.10
N CYS A 128 3.37 11.68 6.21
CA CYS A 128 3.19 13.02 5.68
C CYS A 128 3.51 14.17 6.67
N GLU A 129 3.90 13.88 7.92
CA GLU A 129 4.00 14.88 8.99
C GLU A 129 5.13 15.91 8.77
N ASN A 130 6.21 15.51 8.09
CA ASN A 130 7.41 16.34 7.89
C ASN A 130 7.68 16.74 6.43
N VAL A 131 6.65 16.83 5.60
CA VAL A 131 6.81 17.17 4.18
C VAL A 131 6.98 18.67 3.99
N LYS A 132 8.15 19.09 3.50
CA LYS A 132 8.41 20.49 3.13
C LYS A 132 7.64 20.84 1.86
N ILE A 133 6.42 21.35 2.03
CA ILE A 133 5.60 21.83 0.92
C ILE A 133 6.23 23.12 0.38
N THR A 134 6.68 23.09 -0.88
CA THR A 134 7.20 24.30 -1.54
C THR A 134 6.00 25.09 -2.09
N ASN A 135 5.32 25.84 -1.22
CA ASN A 135 4.27 26.77 -1.63
C ASN A 135 4.91 28.04 -2.21
N THR A 136 4.78 28.27 -3.52
CA THR A 136 4.84 29.63 -4.08
C THR A 136 3.52 30.32 -3.76
N THR A 137 3.32 30.68 -2.49
CA THR A 137 2.40 31.76 -2.07
C THR A 137 2.81 32.20 -0.68
N ASN A 138 3.02 33.51 -0.51
CA ASN A 138 3.58 34.14 0.70
C ASN A 138 2.81 33.79 1.99
N PRO A 139 3.50 33.82 3.15
CA PRO A 139 2.99 33.29 4.41
C PRO A 139 2.09 34.31 5.12
N SER A 140 0.98 33.82 5.68
CA SER A 140 0.32 34.50 6.81
C SER A 140 0.94 33.98 8.09
N SER A 141 1.58 34.88 8.82
CA SER A 141 2.38 34.65 10.00
C SER A 141 1.52 34.23 11.20
N SER A 142 1.99 33.26 11.98
CA SER A 142 1.98 33.39 13.44
C SER A 142 3.30 32.82 13.97
N VAL A 143 4.27 33.72 14.04
CA VAL A 143 5.56 33.49 14.68
C VAL A 143 5.34 33.71 16.17
N HIS A 144 5.36 32.65 16.98
CA HIS A 144 5.68 32.79 18.40
C HIS A 144 7.20 32.64 18.57
N VAL A 145 7.90 33.77 18.52
CA VAL A 145 9.25 33.88 19.06
C VAL A 145 9.12 33.85 20.58
N ALA A 146 9.65 32.79 21.20
CA ALA A 146 10.16 32.88 22.57
C ALA A 146 11.69 32.82 22.48
N ALA A 147 12.33 33.87 22.97
CA ALA A 147 13.76 34.13 22.91
C ALA A 147 14.61 33.16 23.75
N PRO A 148 15.94 33.07 23.52
CA PRO A 148 16.80 32.06 24.12
C PRO A 148 17.28 32.48 25.51
N HIS A 149 17.27 31.56 26.47
CA HIS A 149 18.04 31.72 27.70
C HIS A 149 19.19 30.70 27.71
N SER A 150 20.37 31.25 27.49
CA SER A 150 21.68 30.63 27.70
C SER A 150 21.86 30.20 29.16
N MET A 151 22.51 29.05 29.39
CA MET A 151 23.70 28.84 30.24
C MET A 151 23.86 27.37 30.70
N LEU A 152 25.13 26.92 30.77
CA LEU A 152 25.72 25.68 31.34
C LEU A 152 25.88 24.49 30.36
N ILE A 153 26.94 24.41 29.55
CA ILE A 153 28.37 24.09 29.87
C ILE A 153 28.58 22.61 30.25
N VAL A 154 29.03 21.85 29.24
CA VAL A 154 30.21 20.98 29.20
C VAL A 154 30.68 20.39 30.54
N SER A 155 30.48 19.08 30.70
CA SER A 155 31.32 18.15 31.47
C SER A 155 30.87 16.75 31.05
N ILE A 156 31.65 15.96 30.31
CA ILE A 156 32.51 14.89 30.84
C ILE A 156 33.53 14.55 29.73
N VAL A 157 34.71 15.17 29.75
CA VAL A 157 35.94 14.66 29.07
C VAL A 157 37.15 14.70 30.03
N GLY A 158 36.92 15.03 31.30
CA GLY A 158 37.97 15.09 32.34
C GLY A 158 38.12 13.83 33.21
N PHE A 159 37.23 12.83 33.08
CA PHE A 159 37.23 11.68 34.00
C PHE A 159 38.05 10.47 33.50
N PHE A 160 38.27 10.35 32.18
CA PHE A 160 39.04 9.22 31.62
C PHE A 160 40.57 9.45 31.60
N GLY A 161 41.03 10.69 31.73
CA GLY A 161 42.47 11.01 31.77
C GLY A 161 43.15 10.76 33.11
N PHE A 162 42.39 10.69 34.22
CA PHE A 162 42.97 10.52 35.56
C PHE A 162 43.11 9.04 35.98
N ILE A 163 42.40 8.12 35.32
CA ILE A 163 42.46 6.67 35.65
C ILE A 163 43.68 5.98 35.03
N PHE A 164 44.26 6.52 33.95
CA PHE A 164 45.45 5.96 33.29
C PHE A 164 46.81 6.41 33.89
N HIS A 165 46.81 7.23 34.95
CA HIS A 165 48.04 7.58 35.68
C HIS A 165 48.09 6.94 37.09
N LEU A 166 47.11 6.10 37.43
CA LEU A 166 47.04 5.41 38.72
C LEU A 166 46.87 3.89 38.58
N PHE A 167 47.18 3.35 37.39
CA PHE A 167 47.49 1.94 37.13
C PHE A 167 48.63 1.84 36.12
#